data_AF-W0DIZ7-F1
#
_entry.id   AF-W0DIZ7-F1
#
_cell.length_a   1.000
_cell.length_b   1.000
_cell.length_c   1.000
_cell.angle_alpha   90.00
_cell.angle_beta   90.00
_cell.angle_gamma   90.00
#
_symmetry.space_group_name_H-M   'P 1'
#
loop_
_entity.id
_entity.type
_entity.pdbx_description
1 polymer ?
#
loop_
_entity_poly.entity_id
_entity_poly.type
_entity_poly.pdbx_seq_one_letter_code
_entity_poly.pdbx_strand_id
1 'polypeptide(L)'
;MIEEIERGSEKDPELRMVLNELNLWLKVVDELTEEEQSLIRNLRITHEEFEDGADASLLAVAKERSLVLITDDKYLKKVAEQEGVKVDGTVEILEEAINRGLIRSEEELNQIARDMEHRARFRLKDSDLKRLGLSLDLL
;
A
#
# COMPACT_ATOMS: atom_id res chain seq x y z
N MET A 1 2.88 0.03 15.39
CA MET A 1 3.50 -0.51 14.15
C MET A 1 3.64 -2.02 14.23
N ILE A 2 4.39 -2.57 15.20
CA ILE A 2 4.44 -4.03 15.45
C ILE A 2 3.05 -4.58 15.76
N GLU A 3 2.26 -3.91 16.60
CA GLU A 3 0.90 -4.37 16.95
C GLU A 3 -0.07 -4.44 15.75
N GLU A 4 0.04 -3.54 14.77
CA GLU A 4 -0.78 -3.57 13.54
C GLU A 4 -0.35 -4.73 12.64
N ILE A 5 0.96 -4.94 12.50
CA ILE A 5 1.54 -6.07 11.78
C ILE A 5 1.13 -7.40 12.42
N GLU A 6 1.17 -7.49 13.75
CA GLU A 6 0.75 -8.66 14.52
C GLU A 6 -0.74 -8.92 14.34
N ARG A 7 -1.59 -7.89 14.47
CA ARG A 7 -3.04 -8.01 14.25
C ARG A 7 -3.39 -8.43 12.82
N GLY A 8 -2.65 -7.93 11.83
CA GLY A 8 -2.79 -8.37 10.44
C GLY A 8 -2.39 -9.84 10.27
N SER A 9 -1.24 -10.22 10.84
CA SER A 9 -0.72 -11.59 10.79
C SER A 9 -1.57 -12.61 11.54
N GLU A 10 -2.37 -12.19 12.53
CA GLU A 10 -3.35 -13.07 13.19
C GLU A 10 -4.50 -13.47 12.26
N LYS A 11 -4.89 -12.59 11.34
CA LYS A 11 -5.96 -12.85 10.36
C LYS A 11 -5.45 -13.64 9.16
N ASP A 12 -4.24 -13.34 8.72
CA ASP A 12 -3.57 -14.02 7.62
C ASP A 12 -2.17 -14.48 8.08
N PRO A 13 -2.04 -15.69 8.65
CA PRO A 13 -0.75 -16.21 9.15
C PRO A 13 0.37 -16.24 8.11
N GLU A 14 0.01 -16.35 6.83
CA GLU A 14 0.91 -16.27 5.68
C GLU A 14 1.63 -14.92 5.59
N LEU A 15 1.00 -13.83 6.07
CA LEU A 15 1.61 -12.49 6.15
C LEU A 15 2.87 -12.51 7.02
N ARG A 16 2.86 -13.33 8.08
CA ARG A 16 4.00 -13.52 8.97
C ARG A 16 5.15 -14.23 8.28
N MET A 17 4.87 -15.12 7.32
CA MET A 17 5.91 -15.74 6.50
C MET A 17 6.53 -14.71 5.55
N VAL A 18 5.69 -13.94 4.86
CA VAL A 18 6.12 -12.87 3.94
C VAL A 18 7.03 -11.89 4.67
N LEU A 19 6.60 -11.36 5.82
CA LEU A 19 7.35 -10.39 6.63
C LEU A 19 8.70 -10.90 7.15
N ASN A 20 8.82 -12.21 7.38
CA ASN A 20 10.04 -12.85 7.88
C ASN A 20 11.01 -13.27 6.76
N GLU A 21 10.61 -13.22 5.49
CA GLU A 21 11.53 -13.46 4.38
C GLU A 21 12.48 -12.27 4.22
N LEU A 22 13.78 -12.53 4.37
CA LEU A 22 14.89 -11.56 4.34
C LEU A 22 15.15 -10.87 2.98
N ASN A 23 14.16 -10.84 2.09
CA ASN A 23 14.26 -10.26 0.76
C ASN A 23 12.98 -9.53 0.31
N LEU A 24 12.16 -9.06 1.26
CA LEU A 24 11.06 -8.19 0.91
C LEU A 24 11.55 -6.83 0.41
N TRP A 25 10.92 -6.38 -0.66
CA TRP A 25 10.89 -5.00 -1.14
C TRP A 25 10.20 -4.04 -0.14
N LEU A 26 9.58 -4.57 0.92
CA LEU A 26 8.93 -3.85 2.01
C LEU A 26 9.87 -3.78 3.21
N LYS A 27 10.25 -2.56 3.61
CA LYS A 27 11.08 -2.29 4.79
C LYS A 27 10.21 -1.74 5.91
N VAL A 28 10.20 -2.41 7.06
CA VAL A 28 9.67 -1.82 8.30
C VAL A 28 10.65 -0.76 8.77
N VAL A 29 10.14 0.45 9.07
CA VAL A 29 10.95 1.57 9.54
C VAL A 29 10.79 1.65 11.05
N ASP A 30 11.73 1.06 11.77
CA ASP A 30 11.67 0.95 13.23
C ASP A 30 12.07 2.25 13.94
N GLU A 31 12.93 3.06 13.30
CA GLU A 31 13.44 4.31 13.85
C GLU A 31 13.20 5.49 12.89
N LEU A 32 12.69 6.57 13.47
CA LEU A 32 12.47 7.86 12.81
C LEU A 32 13.59 8.83 13.16
N THR A 33 14.12 9.49 12.14
CA THR A 33 15.06 10.61 12.25
C THR A 33 14.42 11.84 12.91
N GLU A 34 15.24 12.78 13.38
CA GLU A 34 14.73 14.03 13.97
C GLU A 34 13.98 14.87 12.93
N GLU A 35 14.43 14.84 11.67
CA GLU A 35 13.79 15.47 10.52
C GLU A 35 12.40 14.89 10.26
N GLU A 36 12.28 13.56 10.21
CA GLU A 36 10.99 12.87 10.06
C GLU A 36 10.05 13.21 11.22
N GLN A 37 10.55 13.22 12.46
CA GLN A 37 9.74 13.60 13.61
C GLN A 37 9.27 15.07 13.55
N SER A 38 10.11 15.96 13.03
CA SER A 38 9.74 17.37 12.84
C SER A 38 8.71 17.53 11.74
N LEU A 39 8.85 16.80 10.64
CA LEU A 39 7.88 16.80 9.56
C LEU A 39 6.52 16.24 10.02
N ILE A 40 6.50 15.18 10.82
CA ILE A 40 5.26 14.64 11.43
C ILE A 40 4.53 15.73 12.22
N ARG A 41 5.23 16.48 13.06
CA ARG A 41 4.61 17.57 13.84
C ARG A 41 4.00 18.63 12.92
N ASN A 42 4.69 19.01 11.85
CA ASN A 42 4.19 19.99 10.89
C ASN A 42 2.96 19.46 10.13
N LEU A 43 3.01 18.23 9.64
CA LEU A 43 1.91 17.60 8.91
C LEU A 43 0.64 17.52 9.75
N ARG A 44 0.76 17.22 11.05
CA ARG A 44 -0.39 17.18 11.98
C ARG A 44 -1.00 18.56 12.25
N ILE A 45 -0.23 19.64 12.07
CA ILE A 45 -0.73 21.02 12.21
C ILE A 45 -1.44 21.44 10.92
N THR A 46 -0.93 21.03 9.76
CA THR A 46 -1.47 21.45 8.46
C THR A 46 -2.63 20.58 7.98
N HIS A 47 -2.71 19.34 8.44
CA HIS A 47 -3.74 18.35 8.08
C HIS A 47 -4.34 17.81 9.38
N GLU A 48 -5.42 18.45 9.85
CA GLU A 48 -6.08 18.15 11.14
C GLU A 48 -6.56 16.69 11.24
N GLU A 49 -6.81 16.06 10.08
CA GLU A 49 -7.25 14.68 9.94
C GLU A 49 -6.16 13.66 10.32
N PHE A 50 -4.90 14.07 10.45
CA PHE A 50 -3.80 13.23 10.91
C PHE A 50 -3.68 13.18 12.45
N GLU A 51 -4.77 13.36 13.18
CA GLU A 51 -4.79 13.49 14.64
C GLU A 51 -4.03 12.34 15.34
N ASP A 52 -4.26 11.09 14.91
CA ASP A 52 -3.63 9.87 15.42
C ASP A 52 -2.15 9.69 15.00
N GLY A 53 -1.65 10.51 14.08
CA GLY A 53 -0.24 10.60 13.69
C GLY A 53 0.31 9.45 12.83
N ALA A 54 -0.43 8.35 12.63
CA ALA A 54 -0.01 7.23 11.80
C ALA A 54 0.23 7.66 10.34
N ASP A 55 -0.74 8.33 9.74
CA ASP A 55 -0.65 8.82 8.36
C ASP A 55 0.43 9.88 8.17
N ALA A 56 0.55 10.81 9.13
CA ALA A 56 1.64 11.79 9.14
C ALA A 56 3.01 11.10 9.19
N SER A 57 3.14 9.99 9.91
CA SER A 57 4.38 9.22 10.01
C SER A 57 4.74 8.54 8.69
N LEU A 58 3.77 7.88 8.05
CA LEU A 58 3.96 7.27 6.74
C LEU A 58 4.39 8.30 5.70
N LEU A 59 3.70 9.44 5.67
CA LEU A 59 3.98 10.50 4.71
C LEU A 59 5.34 11.16 4.95
N ALA A 60 5.70 11.41 6.21
CA ALA A 60 6.99 12.00 6.55
C ALA A 60 8.16 11.12 6.11
N VAL A 61 8.09 9.81 6.41
CA VAL A 61 9.11 8.85 5.99
C VAL A 61 9.19 8.77 4.46
N ALA A 62 8.04 8.69 3.78
CA ALA A 62 8.02 8.62 2.33
C ALA A 62 8.64 9.86 1.69
N LYS A 63 8.35 11.04 2.23
CA LYS A 63 8.87 12.33 1.78
C LYS A 63 10.37 12.46 2.00
N GLU A 64 10.83 12.29 3.24
CA GLU A 64 12.25 12.50 3.59
C GLU A 64 13.17 11.47 2.92
N ARG A 65 12.70 10.23 2.75
CA ARG A 65 13.50 9.15 2.14
C ARG A 65 13.29 9.01 0.63
N SER A 66 12.51 9.89 0.00
CA SER A 66 12.16 9.81 -1.43
C SER A 66 11.60 8.45 -1.84
N LEU A 67 10.74 7.89 -1.00
CA LEU A 67 10.07 6.61 -1.23
C LEU A 67 8.70 6.82 -1.86
N VAL A 68 8.19 5.76 -2.49
CA VAL A 68 6.79 5.70 -2.92
C VAL A 68 5.93 5.31 -1.74
N LEU A 69 4.88 6.08 -1.48
CA LEU A 69 3.88 5.73 -0.49
C LEU A 69 2.90 4.71 -1.08
N ILE A 70 2.65 3.62 -0.35
CA ILE A 70 1.63 2.64 -0.72
C ILE A 70 0.43 2.83 0.19
N THR A 71 -0.73 3.16 -0.39
CA THR A 71 -2.00 3.28 0.34
C THR A 71 -3.20 3.14 -0.58
N ASP A 72 -4.28 2.54 -0.09
CA ASP A 72 -5.60 2.56 -0.71
C ASP A 72 -6.52 3.64 -0.13
N ASP A 73 -6.06 4.36 0.92
CA ASP A 73 -6.78 5.48 1.50
C ASP A 73 -6.77 6.69 0.56
N LYS A 74 -7.97 7.10 0.13
CA LYS A 74 -8.17 8.19 -0.83
C LYS A 74 -7.76 9.55 -0.28
N TYR A 75 -7.93 9.76 1.03
CA TYR A 75 -7.61 11.02 1.67
C TYR A 75 -6.10 11.17 1.81
N LEU A 76 -5.42 10.16 2.38
CA LEU A 76 -3.96 10.13 2.49
C LEU A 76 -3.31 10.24 1.12
N LYS A 77 -3.85 9.55 0.10
CA LYS A 77 -3.36 9.69 -1.28
C LYS A 77 -3.38 11.14 -1.75
N LYS A 78 -4.50 11.85 -1.56
CA LYS A 78 -4.64 13.26 -1.97
C LYS A 78 -3.62 14.16 -1.25
N VAL A 79 -3.45 13.98 0.06
CA VAL A 79 -2.49 14.75 0.85
C VAL A 79 -1.06 14.44 0.40
N ALA A 80 -0.72 13.18 0.19
CA ALA A 80 0.60 12.79 -0.28
C ALA A 80 0.95 13.40 -1.64
N GLU A 81 0.00 13.39 -2.59
CA GLU A 81 0.16 14.04 -3.89
C GLU A 81 0.38 15.56 -3.74
N GLN A 82 -0.34 16.23 -2.83
CA GLN A 82 -0.13 17.66 -2.52
C GLN A 82 1.25 17.93 -1.92
N GLU A 83 1.75 17.02 -1.09
CA GLU A 83 3.06 17.08 -0.47
C GLU A 83 4.21 16.68 -1.41
N GLY A 84 3.91 16.33 -2.67
CA GLY A 84 4.89 15.97 -3.70
C GLY A 84 5.40 14.52 -3.60
N VAL A 85 4.70 13.66 -2.86
CA VAL A 85 5.06 12.25 -2.67
C VAL A 85 4.31 11.39 -3.68
N LYS A 86 5.03 10.51 -4.39
CA LYS A 86 4.41 9.55 -5.31
C LYS A 86 3.62 8.53 -4.50
N VAL A 87 2.41 8.22 -4.96
CA VAL A 87 1.54 7.21 -4.35
C VAL A 87 1.24 6.11 -5.35
N ASP A 88 1.47 4.86 -4.95
CA ASP A 88 1.03 3.68 -5.69
C ASP A 88 -0.11 3.00 -4.90
N GLY A 89 -1.23 2.75 -5.57
CA GLY A 89 -2.38 2.05 -5.00
C GLY A 89 -2.41 0.58 -5.42
N THR A 90 -3.51 -0.08 -5.10
CA THR A 90 -3.70 -1.51 -5.37
C THR A 90 -3.48 -1.90 -6.84
N VAL A 91 -3.92 -1.08 -7.79
CA VAL A 91 -3.78 -1.37 -9.22
C VAL A 91 -2.31 -1.28 -9.65
N GLU A 92 -1.59 -0.25 -9.19
CA GLU A 92 -0.15 -0.09 -9.46
C GLU A 92 0.67 -1.24 -8.87
N ILE A 93 0.30 -1.75 -7.69
CA ILE A 93 0.95 -2.93 -7.09
C ILE A 93 0.75 -4.17 -7.95
N LEU A 94 -0.49 -4.42 -8.41
CA LEU A 94 -0.79 -5.56 -9.28
C LEU A 94 -0.05 -5.47 -10.62
N GLU A 95 -0.01 -4.28 -11.21
CA GLU A 95 0.75 -4.01 -12.44
C GLU A 95 2.25 -4.28 -12.24
N GLU A 96 2.83 -3.81 -11.14
CA GLU A 96 4.23 -4.06 -10.81
C GLU A 96 4.51 -5.56 -10.57
N ALA A 97 3.58 -6.28 -9.93
CA ALA A 97 3.69 -7.71 -9.72
C ALA A 97 3.66 -8.49 -11.06
N ILE A 98 2.84 -8.06 -12.02
CA ILE A 98 2.84 -8.61 -13.39
C ILE A 98 4.17 -8.31 -14.09
N ASN A 99 4.64 -7.05 -14.04
CA ASN A 99 5.88 -6.62 -14.67
C ASN A 99 7.11 -7.39 -14.14
N ARG A 100 7.09 -7.78 -12.85
CA ARG A 100 8.13 -8.59 -12.22
C ARG A 100 7.97 -10.09 -12.44
N GLY A 101 6.92 -10.53 -13.12
CA GLY A 101 6.62 -11.95 -13.34
C GLY A 101 6.26 -12.70 -12.05
N LEU A 102 5.73 -11.99 -11.04
CA LEU A 102 5.16 -12.57 -9.83
C LEU A 102 3.76 -13.10 -10.11
N ILE A 103 2.96 -12.33 -10.85
CA ILE A 103 1.69 -12.77 -11.45
C ILE A 103 1.99 -13.14 -12.90
N ARG A 104 1.74 -14.40 -13.26
CA ARG A 104 2.24 -14.97 -14.52
C ARG A 104 1.16 -15.31 -15.54
N SER A 105 -0.10 -15.36 -15.13
CA SER A 105 -1.21 -15.69 -16.02
C SER A 105 -2.46 -14.88 -15.72
N GLU A 106 -3.33 -14.76 -16.73
CA GLU A 106 -4.65 -14.14 -16.59
C GLU A 106 -5.52 -14.88 -15.56
N GLU A 107 -5.39 -16.20 -15.47
CA GLU A 107 -6.12 -17.02 -14.50
C GLU A 107 -5.70 -16.74 -13.06
N GLU A 108 -4.39 -16.56 -12.81
CA GLU A 108 -3.87 -16.17 -11.50
C GLU A 108 -4.37 -14.77 -11.10
N LEU A 109 -4.33 -13.81 -12.03
CA LEU A 109 -4.82 -12.47 -11.79
C LEU A 109 -6.33 -12.44 -11.52
N ASN A 110 -7.12 -13.22 -12.27
CA ASN A 110 -8.56 -13.38 -12.05
C ASN A 110 -8.86 -13.98 -10.68
N GLN A 111 -8.09 -14.99 -10.25
CA GLN A 111 -8.24 -15.58 -8.93
C GLN A 111 -7.93 -14.56 -7.83
N ILE A 112 -6.85 -13.77 -7.98
CA ILE A 112 -6.52 -12.68 -7.05
C ILE A 112 -7.65 -11.66 -6.98
N ALA A 113 -8.20 -11.21 -8.12
CA ALA A 113 -9.30 -10.27 -8.17
C ALA A 113 -10.55 -10.81 -7.44
N ARG A 114 -10.87 -12.09 -7.62
CA ARG A 114 -11.95 -12.77 -6.89
C ARG A 114 -11.66 -12.82 -5.39
N ASP A 115 -10.45 -13.21 -4.99
CA ASP A 115 -10.07 -13.24 -3.58
C ASP A 115 -10.15 -11.86 -2.92
N MET A 116 -9.73 -10.79 -3.60
CA MET A 116 -9.89 -9.41 -3.12
C MET A 116 -11.36 -9.03 -2.91
N GLU A 117 -12.25 -9.44 -3.83
CA GLU A 117 -13.67 -9.16 -3.69
C GLU A 117 -14.28 -9.92 -2.51
N HIS A 118 -13.94 -11.21 -2.34
CA HIS A 118 -14.55 -12.06 -1.32
C HIS A 118 -13.97 -11.81 0.09
N ARG A 119 -12.66 -11.56 0.19
CA ARG A 119 -11.94 -11.43 1.46
C ARG A 119 -11.81 -9.98 1.91
N ALA A 120 -11.51 -9.06 0.99
CA ALA A 120 -11.29 -7.64 1.29
C ALA A 120 -12.49 -6.75 0.94
N ARG A 121 -13.55 -7.30 0.33
CA ARG A 121 -14.70 -6.54 -0.18
C ARG A 121 -14.29 -5.43 -1.16
N PHE A 122 -13.17 -5.64 -1.84
CA PHE A 122 -12.62 -4.71 -2.81
C PHE A 122 -12.79 -5.29 -4.21
N ARG A 123 -13.52 -4.56 -5.07
CA ARG A 123 -13.71 -4.94 -6.47
C ARG A 123 -12.94 -3.98 -7.38
N LEU A 124 -12.07 -4.55 -8.23
CA LEU A 124 -11.42 -3.83 -9.31
C LEU A 124 -12.46 -3.35 -10.32
N LYS A 125 -12.31 -2.12 -10.81
CA LYS A 125 -13.22 -1.59 -11.84
C LYS A 125 -12.88 -2.21 -13.19
N ASP A 126 -13.84 -2.22 -14.11
CA ASP A 126 -13.62 -2.67 -15.50
C ASP A 126 -12.44 -1.96 -16.17
N SER A 127 -12.24 -0.67 -15.86
CA SER A 127 -11.07 0.09 -16.33
C SER A 127 -9.75 -0.45 -15.80
N ASP A 128 -9.74 -0.91 -14.55
CA ASP A 128 -8.55 -1.43 -13.88
C ASP A 128 -8.24 -2.85 -14.40
N LEU A 129 -9.27 -3.68 -14.55
CA LEU A 129 -9.17 -5.01 -15.16
C LEU A 129 -8.59 -4.92 -16.57
N LYS A 130 -9.10 -3.99 -17.39
CA LYS A 130 -8.59 -3.72 -18.74
C LYS A 130 -7.14 -3.23 -18.71
N ARG A 131 -6.77 -2.36 -17.76
CA ARG A 131 -5.39 -1.89 -17.58
C ARG A 131 -4.44 -3.03 -17.26
N LEU A 132 -4.88 -3.99 -16.44
CA LEU A 132 -4.10 -5.16 -16.06
C LEU A 132 -4.11 -6.28 -17.12
N GLY A 133 -4.78 -6.08 -18.25
CA GLY A 133 -4.82 -7.02 -19.36
C GLY A 133 -5.82 -8.18 -19.21
N LEU A 134 -6.77 -8.10 -18.29
CA LEU A 134 -7.87 -9.07 -18.17
C LEU A 134 -8.95 -8.82 -19.21
N SER A 135 -9.46 -9.89 -19.84
CA SER A 135 -10.66 -9.81 -20.67
C SER A 135 -11.92 -9.71 -19.79
N LEU A 136 -12.84 -8.79 -20.15
CA LEU A 136 -14.12 -8.61 -19.45
C LEU A 136 -15.10 -9.78 -19.69
N ASP A 137 -14.77 -10.71 -20.59
CA ASP A 137 -15.66 -11.81 -20.99
C ASP A 137 -15.64 -13.02 -20.01
N LEU A 138 -14.87 -12.97 -18.92
CA LEU A 138 -14.61 -14.11 -18.01
C LEU A 138 -14.98 -13.89 -16.52
N LEU A 139 -15.59 -12.76 -16.17
CA LEU A 139 -16.16 -12.48 -14.84
C LEU A 139 -17.68 -12.66 -14.85
#